data_AF-A0A944F7I9-F1
#
_entry.id   AF-A0A944F7I9-F1
#
_cell.length_a   1.000
_cell.length_b   1.000
_cell.length_c   1.000
_cell.angle_alpha   90.00
_cell.angle_beta   90.00
_cell.angle_gamma   90.00
#
_symmetry.space_group_name_H-M   'P 1'
#
loop_
_entity.id
_entity.type
_entity.pdbx_description
1 polymer ?
#
loop_
_entity_poly.entity_id
_entity_poly.type
_entity_poly.pdbx_seq_one_letter_code
_entity_poly.pdbx_strand_id
1 'polypeptide(L)' 'MFNRHHFTARRIALGLSVEELADELQVSPSTIYRWESGATCPSLRMLVPVTRHSLRPTPCPGTGRRFGGAAHC' A
#
# COMPACT_ATOMS: atom_id res chain seq x y z
N MET A 1 -16.29 -3.25 -5.57
CA MET A 1 -15.59 -4.56 -5.46
C MET A 1 -14.09 -4.30 -5.47
N PHE A 2 -13.30 -4.96 -4.61
CA PHE A 2 -11.85 -4.73 -4.53
C PHE A 2 -11.15 -5.25 -5.78
N ASN A 3 -10.38 -4.39 -6.46
CA ASN A 3 -9.61 -4.75 -7.67
C ASN A 3 -8.12 -4.81 -7.33
N ARG A 4 -7.56 -6.02 -7.25
CA ARG A 4 -6.14 -6.24 -6.90
C ARG A 4 -5.18 -5.55 -7.87
N HIS A 5 -5.48 -5.56 -9.17
CA HIS A 5 -4.58 -5.00 -10.19
C HIS A 5 -4.49 -3.48 -10.03
N HIS A 6 -5.62 -2.82 -9.75
CA HIS A 6 -5.63 -1.38 -9.48
C HIS A 6 -4.90 -1.05 -8.18
N PHE A 7 -5.05 -1.87 -7.14
CA PHE A 7 -4.35 -1.70 -5.87
C PHE A 7 -2.81 -1.80 -6.04
N THR A 8 -2.33 -2.84 -6.73
CA THR A 8 -0.89 -3.01 -7.02
C THR A 8 -0.34 -1.89 -7.90
N ALA A 9 -1.06 -1.51 -8.96
CA ALA A 9 -0.65 -0.42 -9.84
C ALA A 9 -0.53 0.90 -9.08
N ARG A 10 -1.46 1.17 -8.14
CA ARG A 10 -1.41 2.39 -7.33
C ARG A 10 -0.25 2.39 -6.35
N ARG A 11 0.05 1.26 -5.69
CA ARG A 11 1.24 1.14 -4.83
C ARG A 11 2.52 1.47 -5.59
N ILE A 12 2.67 0.91 -6.80
CA ILE A 12 3.83 1.17 -7.68
C ILE A 12 3.88 2.64 -8.11
N ALA A 13 2.76 3.23 -8.50
CA ALA A 13 2.69 4.63 -8.93
C ALA A 13 2.99 5.63 -7.79
N LEU A 14 2.78 5.22 -6.53
CA LEU A 14 3.15 5.99 -5.34
C LEU A 14 4.61 5.77 -4.92
N GLY A 15 5.31 4.83 -5.57
CA GLY A 15 6.67 4.44 -5.25
C GLY A 15 6.80 3.79 -3.88
N LEU A 16 5.74 3.12 -3.39
CA LEU A 16 5.74 2.50 -2.06
C LEU A 16 6.23 1.05 -2.09
N SER A 17 7.04 0.68 -1.12
CA SER A 17 7.32 -0.73 -0.83
C SER A 17 6.11 -1.40 -0.18
N VAL A 18 6.13 -2.74 -0.10
CA VAL A 18 5.07 -3.49 0.57
C VAL A 18 5.09 -3.24 2.08
N GLU A 19 6.29 -3.10 2.65
CA GLU A 19 6.54 -2.81 4.05
C GLU A 19 6.01 -1.43 4.44
N GLU A 20 6.26 -0.41 3.61
CA GLU A 20 5.75 0.95 3.83
C GLU A 20 4.23 1.00 3.78
N LEU A 21 3.64 0.31 2.80
CA LEU A 21 2.19 0.25 2.69
C LEU A 21 1.56 -0.52 3.85
N ALA A 22 2.23 -1.58 4.30
CA ALA A 22 1.80 -2.37 5.44
C ALA A 22 1.83 -1.55 6.74
N ASP A 23 2.89 -0.75 6.94
CA ASP A 23 3.00 0.17 8.07
C ASP A 23 1.92 1.28 8.00
N GLU A 24 1.72 1.91 6.84
CA GLU A 24 0.68 2.94 6.63
C GLU A 24 -0.73 2.39 6.92
N LEU A 25 -0.99 1.15 6.52
CA LEU A 25 -2.28 0.48 6.72
C LEU A 25 -2.38 -0.29 8.05
N GLN A 26 -1.33 -0.30 8.87
CA GLN A 26 -1.24 -1.03 10.13
C GLN A 26 -1.61 -2.52 9.99
N VAL A 27 -1.09 -3.16 8.94
CA VAL A 27 -1.25 -4.59 8.66
C VAL A 27 0.10 -5.27 8.48
N SER A 28 0.14 -6.60 8.52
CA SER A 28 1.37 -7.32 8.20
C SER A 28 1.70 -7.20 6.70
N PRO A 29 2.99 -7.14 6.31
CA PRO A 29 3.40 -7.19 4.90
C PRO A 29 2.84 -8.42 4.17
N SER A 30 2.76 -9.56 4.86
CA SER A 30 2.17 -10.80 4.35
C SER A 30 0.69 -10.63 3.97
N THR A 31 -0.06 -9.77 4.68
CA THR A 31 -1.45 -9.44 4.35
C THR A 31 -1.53 -8.72 3.00
N ILE A 32 -0.63 -7.77 2.74
CA ILE A 32 -0.58 -7.04 1.46
C ILE A 32 -0.25 -8.01 0.31
N TYR A 33 0.75 -8.88 0.48
CA TYR A 33 1.06 -9.92 -0.53
C TYR A 33 -0.14 -10.82 -0.83
N ARG A 34 -0.93 -11.19 0.17
CA ARG A 34 -2.16 -11.98 0.00
C ARG A 34 -3.25 -11.22 -0.75
N TRP A 35 -3.36 -9.90 -0.54
CA TRP A 35 -4.30 -9.06 -1.27
C TRP A 35 -3.88 -8.86 -2.73
N GLU A 36 -2.59 -8.63 -2.99
CA GLU A 36 -2.04 -8.48 -4.34
C GLU A 36 -2.10 -9.79 -5.15
N SER A 37 -1.83 -10.92 -4.51
CA SER A 37 -1.97 -12.24 -5.14
C SER A 37 -3.44 -12.66 -5.35
N GLY A 38 -4.39 -12.03 -4.65
CA GLY A 38 -5.81 -12.39 -4.68
C GLY A 38 -6.16 -13.60 -3.79
N ALA A 39 -5.22 -14.07 -2.97
CA ALA A 39 -5.45 -15.13 -2.00
C ALA A 39 -6.42 -14.73 -0.90
N THR A 40 -6.59 -13.43 -0.62
CA THR A 40 -7.49 -12.94 0.42
C THR A 40 -8.01 -11.55 0.05
N CYS A 41 -9.25 -11.25 0.40
CA CYS A 41 -9.83 -9.91 0.25
C CYS A 41 -9.67 -9.10 1.55
N PRO A 42 -9.54 -7.76 1.47
CA PRO A 42 -9.56 -6.91 2.66
C PRO A 42 -10.90 -7.03 3.38
N SER A 43 -10.86 -7.04 4.72
CA SER A 43 -12.06 -7.02 5.55
C SER A 43 -12.78 -5.67 5.43
N LEU A 44 -14.06 -5.62 5.84
CA LEU A 44 -14.89 -4.43 5.69
C LEU A 44 -14.29 -3.18 6.37
N ARG A 45 -13.59 -3.37 7.51
CA ARG A 45 -12.86 -2.28 8.21
C ARG A 45 -11.68 -1.75 7.40
N MET A 46 -11.04 -2.62 6.61
CA MET A 46 -9.88 -2.25 5.78
C MET A 46 -10.28 -1.60 4.46
N LEU A 47 -11.55 -1.64 4.06
CA LEU A 47 -12.00 -1.01 2.82
C LEU A 47 -11.79 0.51 2.83
N VAL A 48 -12.02 1.19 3.96
CA VAL A 48 -11.84 2.65 4.03
C VAL A 48 -10.36 3.03 3.87
N PRO A 49 -9.40 2.47 4.64
CA PRO A 49 -7.97 2.69 4.44
C PRO A 49 -7.49 2.37 3.02
N VAL A 50 -7.87 1.19 2.50
CA VAL A 50 -7.48 0.74 1.15
C VAL A 50 -8.03 1.66 0.05
N THR A 51 -9.26 2.13 0.21
CA THR A 51 -9.89 3.07 -0.73
C THR A 51 -9.17 4.42 -0.69
N ARG A 52 -8.87 4.93 0.52
CA ARG A 52 -8.11 6.18 0.69
C ARG A 52 -6.74 6.10 0.03
N HIS A 53 -6.04 4.99 0.21
CA HIS A 53 -4.77 4.72 -0.46
C HIS A 53 -4.93 4.74 -1.99
N SER A 54 -5.98 4.09 -2.50
CA SER A 54 -6.28 4.01 -3.93
C SER A 54 -6.59 5.37 -4.58
N LEU A 55 -7.09 6.34 -3.80
CA LEU A 55 -7.45 7.68 -4.27
C LEU A 55 -6.32 8.71 -4.12
N ARG A 56 -5.23 8.39 -3.40
CA ARG A 56 -4.13 9.32 -3.10
C ARG A 56 -3.44 9.81 -4.38
N PRO A 57 -3.40 11.12 -4.69
CA PRO A 57 -2.74 11.60 -5.90
C PRO A 57 -1.28 11.13 -5.95
N THR A 58 -0.86 10.64 -7.12
CA THR A 58 0.51 10.17 -7.31
C THR A 58 1.47 11.35 -7.21
N PRO A 59 2.52 11.28 -6.36
CA PRO A 59 3.53 12.31 -6.32
C PRO A 59 4.23 12.37 -7.68
N CYS A 60 4.60 13.57 -8.12
CA CYS A 60 5.30 13.76 -9.38
C CYS A 60 6.58 12.91 -9.39
N PRO A 61 6.93 12.25 -10.51
CA PRO A 61 8.05 11.29 -10.59
C PRO A 61 9.46 11.87 -10.36
N GLY A 62 9.59 13.14 -9.96
CA GLY A 62 10.86 13.79 -9.61
C GLY A 62 11.07 14.06 -8.12
N THR A 63 10.06 13.83 -7.27
CA THR A 63 10.18 14.10 -5.82
C THR A 63 10.78 12.87 -5.12
N GLY A 64 12.09 12.69 -5.29
CA GLY A 64 12.84 11.59 -4.69
C GLY A 64 12.59 11.49 -3.19
N ARG A 65 11.92 10.42 -2.77
CA ARG A 65 11.71 10.11 -1.36
C ARG A 65 13.03 9.56 -0.79
N ARG A 66 13.86 10.47 -0.25
CA ARG A 66 15.10 10.13 0.45
C ARG A 66 14.70 9.55 1.82
N PHE A 67 14.87 8.25 2.02
CA PHE A 67 14.68 7.67 3.36
C PHE A 67 15.92 7.90 4.21
N GLY A 68 15.72 8.63 5.31
CA GLY A 68 16.50 8.46 6.53
C GLY A 68 15.92 7.28 7.29
N GLY A 69 16.78 6.34 7.69
CA GLY A 69 16.40 5.16 8.45
C GLY A 69 15.80 5.51 9.81
N ALA A 70 14.79 4.74 10.21
CA ALA A 70 14.39 4.61 11.59
C ALA A 70 14.74 3.19 12.03
N ALA A 71 15.83 3.11 12.80
CA ALA A 71 16.09 1.98 13.67
C ALA A 71 14.86 1.76 14.57
N HIS A 72 14.33 0.54 14.58
CA HIS A 72 13.51 0.09 15.70
C HIS A 72 14.47 -0.49 16.75
N CYS A 73 14.40 0.06 17.96
CA CYS A 73 15.15 -0.36 19.14
C CYS A 73 14.76 -1.76 19.63
#